data_AF-B1HZ07-F1
#
_entry.id   AF-B1HZ07-F1
#
_cell.length_a   1.000
_cell.length_b   1.000
_cell.length_c   1.000
_cell.angle_alpha   90.00
_cell.angle_beta   90.00
_cell.angle_gamma   90.00
#
_symmetry.space_group_name_H-M   'P 1'
#
loop_
_entity.id
_entity.type
_entity.pdbx_description
1 polymer ?
#
loop_
_entity_poly.entity_id
_entity_poly.type
_entity_poly.pdbx_seq_one_letter_code
_entity_poly.pdbx_strand_id
1 'polypeptide(L)'
;MENVARLIFPVKGIGDIKIEGTNYRLKKGRILHVGPDFPIQNMAVRDTKLEYVVIYFQLFDGHVKFPLYNSHFVIQVGEHMKWMNMVQQLVEMSHKGSHLSLIQSKALFLNI
;
A
#
# COMPACT_ATOMS: atom_id res chain seq x y z
N MET A 1 15.85 -6.23 -7.21
CA MET A 1 14.58 -5.59 -7.64
C MET A 1 14.66 -4.16 -7.18
N GLU A 2 15.10 -3.27 -8.06
CA GLU A 2 15.25 -1.84 -7.78
C GLU A 2 13.93 -1.15 -8.22
N ASN A 3 13.37 -0.24 -7.42
CA ASN A 3 12.11 0.51 -7.65
C ASN A 3 10.75 -0.18 -7.40
N VAL A 4 10.59 -0.96 -6.32
CA VAL A 4 9.27 -1.45 -5.87
C VAL A 4 8.74 -0.63 -4.69
N ALA A 5 7.72 0.19 -4.93
CA ALA A 5 6.99 0.91 -3.90
C ALA A 5 5.79 0.09 -3.37
N ARG A 6 5.22 0.54 -2.26
CA ARG A 6 4.15 -0.16 -1.54
C ARG A 6 3.05 0.80 -1.09
N LEU A 7 1.82 0.34 -1.20
CA LEU A 7 0.67 0.93 -0.52
C LEU A 7 0.11 -0.09 0.48
N ILE A 8 -0.03 0.32 1.72
CA ILE A 8 -0.55 -0.51 2.82
C ILE A 8 -1.94 -0.01 3.19
N PHE A 9 -2.92 -0.89 3.07
CA PHE A 9 -4.34 -0.64 3.31
C PHE A 9 -4.80 -1.37 4.57
N PRO A 10 -5.04 -0.66 5.69
CA PRO A 10 -5.64 -1.24 6.87
C PRO A 10 -7.09 -1.68 6.61
N VAL A 11 -7.38 -2.96 6.85
CA VAL A 11 -8.71 -3.54 6.66
C VAL A 11 -9.47 -3.62 7.98
N LYS A 12 -8.79 -4.04 9.06
CA LYS A 12 -9.40 -4.26 10.37
C LYS A 12 -8.41 -4.02 11.49
N GLY A 13 -8.90 -3.55 12.62
CA GLY A 13 -8.07 -3.27 13.80
C GLY A 13 -7.25 -1.98 13.67
N ILE A 14 -6.31 -1.84 14.60
CA ILE A 14 -5.40 -0.71 14.73
C ILE A 14 -4.01 -1.29 14.95
N GLY A 15 -3.00 -0.62 14.40
CA GLY A 15 -1.62 -0.97 14.69
C GLY A 15 -0.63 0.13 14.36
N ASP A 16 0.55 0.03 14.93
CA ASP A 16 1.62 1.01 14.75
C ASP A 16 2.73 0.41 13.88
N ILE A 17 3.10 1.14 12.82
CA ILE A 17 4.24 0.82 11.95
C ILE A 17 5.29 1.91 12.10
N LYS A 18 6.52 1.53 12.45
CA LYS A 18 7.66 2.45 12.49
C LYS A 18 8.51 2.34 11.22
N ILE A 19 8.82 3.47 10.57
CA ILE A 19 9.74 3.57 9.42
C ILE A 19 10.70 4.73 9.70
N GLU A 20 12.02 4.46 9.68
CA GLU A 20 13.07 5.46 9.92
C GLU A 20 12.82 6.39 11.12
N GLY A 21 12.44 5.82 12.27
CA GLY A 21 12.15 6.64 13.46
C GLY A 21 10.73 7.21 13.51
N THR A 22 10.05 7.35 12.37
CA THR A 22 8.68 7.87 12.28
C THR A 22 7.67 6.77 12.59
N ASN A 23 6.73 7.04 13.50
CA ASN A 23 5.69 6.08 13.87
C ASN A 23 4.35 6.43 13.19
N TYR A 24 3.76 5.45 12.53
CA TYR A 24 2.51 5.53 11.80
C TYR A 24 1.44 4.68 12.46
N ARG A 25 0.46 5.33 13.09
CA ARG A 25 -0.73 4.65 13.58
C ARG A 25 -1.73 4.37 12.46
N LEU A 26 -1.78 3.12 12.04
CA LEU A 26 -2.63 2.59 11.00
C LEU A 26 -3.97 2.12 11.54
N LYS A 27 -5.02 2.51 10.83
CA LYS A 27 -6.40 2.08 11.00
C LYS A 27 -7.13 2.33 9.68
N LYS A 28 -8.34 1.78 9.55
CA LYS A 28 -9.18 1.99 8.36
C LYS A 28 -9.25 3.47 7.97
N GLY A 29 -9.13 3.75 6.68
CA GLY A 29 -9.12 5.11 6.12
C GLY A 29 -7.78 5.86 6.16
N ARG A 30 -6.70 5.21 6.63
CA ARG A 30 -5.33 5.73 6.59
C ARG A 30 -4.44 4.78 5.79
N ILE A 31 -4.13 5.14 4.54
CA ILE A 31 -3.28 4.35 3.66
C ILE A 31 -1.85 4.80 3.86
N LEU A 32 -0.92 3.87 4.04
CA LEU A 32 0.51 4.19 4.14
C LEU A 32 1.20 3.94 2.80
N HIS A 33 1.75 5.00 2.22
CA HIS A 33 2.68 4.89 1.10
C HIS A 33 4.10 4.68 1.63
N VAL A 34 4.84 3.78 0.98
CA VAL A 34 6.24 3.50 1.25
C VAL A 34 7.00 3.40 -0.06
N GLY A 35 7.93 4.33 -0.29
CA GLY A 35 8.82 4.34 -1.44
C GLY A 35 9.77 3.12 -1.50
N PRO A 36 10.48 2.95 -2.63
CA PRO A 36 11.25 1.73 -2.90
C PRO A 36 12.45 1.51 -1.99
N ASP A 37 13.05 2.57 -1.45
CA ASP A 37 14.27 2.50 -0.64
C ASP A 37 14.04 2.07 0.83
N PHE A 38 12.78 1.84 1.24
CA PHE A 38 12.45 1.46 2.61
C PHE A 38 12.06 -0.02 2.70
N PRO A 39 12.97 -0.95 3.08
CA PRO A 39 12.66 -2.37 3.15
C PRO A 39 11.71 -2.73 4.31
N ILE A 40 10.88 -3.75 4.09
CA ILE A 40 9.84 -4.22 5.04
C ILE A 40 10.42 -4.68 6.38
N GLN A 41 11.66 -5.16 6.39
CA GLN A 41 12.35 -5.64 7.60
C GLN A 41 12.48 -4.55 8.67
N ASN A 42 12.36 -3.27 8.29
CA ASN A 42 12.39 -2.13 9.20
C ASN A 42 11.02 -1.74 9.76
N MET A 43 9.92 -2.37 9.30
CA MET A 43 8.58 -2.13 9.83
C MET A 43 8.36 -2.93 11.11
N ALA A 44 8.57 -2.27 12.25
CA ALA A 44 8.19 -2.83 13.54
C ALA A 44 6.68 -2.67 13.74
N VAL A 45 5.94 -3.77 13.64
CA VAL A 45 4.50 -3.82 13.97
C VAL A 45 4.38 -3.98 15.48
N ARG A 46 3.95 -2.93 16.19
CA ARG A 46 3.73 -2.99 17.64
C ARG A 46 2.25 -3.18 17.94
N ASP A 47 1.96 -4.32 18.57
CA ASP A 47 0.68 -4.68 19.21
C ASP A 47 -0.55 -4.59 18.31
N THR A 48 -0.86 -5.64 17.54
CA THR A 48 -1.90 -5.45 16.51
C THR A 48 -2.76 -6.67 16.21
N LYS A 49 -4.06 -6.54 16.48
CA LYS A 49 -5.13 -7.20 15.72
C LYS A 49 -5.32 -6.53 14.33
N LEU A 50 -4.26 -5.95 13.76
CA LEU A 50 -4.29 -5.20 12.50
C LEU A 50 -4.21 -6.19 11.35
N GLU A 51 -5.29 -6.25 10.58
CA GLU A 51 -5.32 -6.94 9.29
C GLU A 51 -5.17 -5.89 8.20
N TYR A 52 -4.27 -6.10 7.25
CA TYR A 52 -3.97 -5.14 6.19
C TYR A 52 -3.65 -5.84 4.86
N VAL A 53 -3.85 -5.12 3.76
CA VAL A 53 -3.45 -5.52 2.40
C VAL A 53 -2.26 -4.68 1.98
N VAL A 54 -1.28 -5.30 1.32
CA VAL A 54 -0.15 -4.58 0.71
C VAL A 54 -0.22 -4.74 -0.80
N ILE A 55 -0.25 -3.62 -1.51
CA ILE A 55 -0.08 -3.58 -2.96
C ILE A 55 1.37 -3.21 -3.26
N TYR A 56 2.06 -4.08 -3.99
CA TYR A 56 3.39 -3.83 -4.52
C TYR A 56 3.26 -3.35 -5.96
N PHE A 57 3.96 -2.28 -6.29
CA PHE A 57 3.94 -1.74 -7.65
C PHE A 57 5.30 -1.16 -8.01
N GLN A 58 5.64 -1.29 -9.28
CA GLN A 58 6.89 -0.78 -9.81
C GLN A 58 6.71 0.68 -10.20
N LEU A 59 7.61 1.53 -9.71
CA LEU A 59 7.68 2.92 -10.15
C LEU A 59 8.54 3.00 -11.41
N PHE A 60 8.14 3.86 -12.36
CA PHE A 60 9.02 4.23 -13.46
C PHE A 60 10.19 5.04 -12.92
N ASP A 61 11.35 4.97 -13.57
CA ASP A 61 12.54 5.64 -13.06
C ASP A 61 12.37 7.17 -13.17
N GLY A 62 12.07 7.80 -12.03
CA GLY A 62 11.57 9.17 -11.94
C GLY A 62 12.01 9.87 -10.67
N HIS A 63 13.00 9.32 -9.96
CA HIS A 63 13.54 9.81 -8.71
C HIS A 63 13.96 11.30 -8.77
N VAL A 64 14.42 11.77 -9.93
CA VAL A 64 14.78 13.19 -10.15
C VAL A 64 13.57 14.11 -10.31
N LYS A 65 12.43 13.60 -10.81
CA LYS A 65 11.26 14.42 -11.18
C LYS A 65 10.19 14.48 -10.09
N PHE A 66 10.10 13.47 -9.24
CA PHE A 66 9.02 13.35 -8.27
C PHE A 66 9.55 13.41 -6.83
N PRO A 67 9.30 14.50 -6.07
CA PRO A 67 9.88 14.66 -4.73
C PRO A 67 9.39 13.63 -3.71
N LEU A 68 8.24 12.98 -3.97
CA LEU A 68 7.68 11.95 -3.11
C LEU A 68 8.14 10.52 -3.47
N TYR A 69 8.99 10.38 -4.50
CA TYR A 69 9.43 9.09 -5.04
C TYR A 69 9.98 8.13 -3.98
N ASN A 70 10.94 8.63 -3.19
CA ASN A 70 11.58 7.91 -2.09
C ASN A 70 11.11 8.47 -0.74
N SER A 71 9.80 8.56 -0.56
CA SER A 71 9.21 9.02 0.71
C SER A 71 8.24 8.01 1.28
N HIS A 72 7.92 8.16 2.56
CA HIS A 72 6.86 7.41 3.22
C HIS A 72 5.91 8.38 3.93
N PHE A 73 4.61 8.24 3.69
CA PHE A 73 3.59 9.16 4.21
C PHE A 73 2.21 8.51 4.25
N VAL A 74 1.32 9.09 5.06
CA VAL A 74 -0.07 8.62 5.18
C VAL A 74 -0.99 9.45 4.29
N ILE A 75 -1.77 8.77 3.46
CA ILE A 75 -2.87 9.33 2.71
C ILE A 75 -4.15 9.13 3.55
N GLN A 76 -4.80 10.23 3.92
CA GLN A 76 -6.08 10.19 4.64
C GLN A 76 -7.22 10.18 3.62
N VAL A 77 -7.91 9.05 3.52
CA VAL A 77 -9.02 8.86 2.57
C VAL A 77 -10.38 8.74 3.25
N GLY A 78 -10.43 8.75 4.59
CA GLY A 78 -11.66 8.51 5.34
C GLY A 78 -12.19 7.07 5.16
N GLU A 79 -13.39 6.79 5.66
CA GLU A 79 -14.00 5.46 5.58
C GLU A 79 -14.92 5.30 4.35
N HIS A 80 -14.38 5.52 3.16
CA HIS A 80 -15.17 5.30 1.94
C HIS A 80 -15.26 3.81 1.56
N MET A 81 -16.47 3.27 1.63
CA MET A 81 -16.77 1.86 1.30
C MET A 81 -16.33 1.46 -0.13
N LYS A 82 -16.44 2.39 -1.10
CA LYS A 82 -16.06 2.15 -2.50
C LYS A 82 -14.60 1.70 -2.64
N TRP A 83 -13.69 2.33 -1.90
CA TRP A 83 -12.26 2.07 -1.98
C TRP A 83 -11.88 0.71 -1.40
N MET A 84 -12.49 0.35 -0.26
CA MET A 84 -12.28 -0.96 0.35
C MET A 84 -12.77 -2.08 -0.58
N ASN A 85 -13.90 -1.88 -1.27
CA ASN A 85 -14.39 -2.84 -2.26
C ASN A 85 -13.42 -3.00 -3.44
N MET A 86 -12.82 -1.90 -3.91
CA MET A 86 -11.83 -1.94 -4.98
C MET A 86 -10.55 -2.66 -4.56
N VAL A 87 -10.06 -2.43 -3.34
CA VAL A 87 -8.89 -3.14 -2.79
C VAL A 87 -9.20 -4.64 -2.65
N GLN A 88 -10.39 -5.00 -2.16
CA GLN A 88 -10.79 -6.40 -2.05
C GLN A 88 -10.89 -7.07 -3.43
N GLN A 89 -11.51 -6.42 -4.42
CA GLN A 89 -11.55 -6.91 -5.79
C GLN A 89 -10.14 -7.11 -6.35
N LEU A 90 -9.22 -6.19 -6.07
CA LEU A 90 -7.83 -6.30 -6.52
C LEU A 90 -7.14 -7.54 -5.94
N VAL A 91 -7.35 -7.82 -4.64
CA VAL A 91 -6.87 -9.04 -3.99
C VAL A 91 -7.49 -10.28 -4.65
N GLU A 92 -8.79 -10.31 -4.88
CA GLU A 92 -9.44 -11.46 -5.53
C GLU A 92 -8.91 -11.69 -6.95
N MET A 93 -8.66 -10.61 -7.71
CA MET A 93 -8.13 -10.69 -9.07
C MET A 93 -6.67 -11.15 -9.12
N SER A 94 -5.84 -10.75 -8.16
CA SER A 94 -4.45 -11.20 -8.09
C SER A 94 -4.34 -12.70 -7.86
N HIS A 95 -5.30 -13.32 -7.16
CA HIS A 95 -5.33 -14.76 -6.90
C HIS A 95 -5.77 -15.60 -8.12
N LYS A 96 -6.41 -15.00 -9.13
CA LYS A 96 -6.87 -15.75 -10.33
C LYS A 96 -5.75 -16.16 -11.28
N GLY A 97 -4.60 -15.47 -11.23
CA GLY A 97 -3.39 -15.87 -11.97
C GLY A 97 -3.47 -15.89 -13.50
N SER A 98 -4.51 -15.32 -14.12
CA SER A 98 -4.64 -15.28 -15.59
C SER A 98 -4.10 -13.97 -16.17
N HIS A 99 -3.70 -13.98 -17.45
CA HIS A 99 -3.25 -12.77 -18.14
C HIS A 99 -4.31 -11.66 -18.15
N LEU A 100 -5.58 -12.04 -18.33
CA LEU A 100 -6.70 -11.10 -18.27
C LEU A 100 -6.87 -10.53 -16.86
N SER A 101 -6.74 -11.36 -15.81
CA SER A 101 -6.85 -10.87 -14.43
C SER A 101 -5.70 -9.93 -14.06
N LEU A 102 -4.51 -10.10 -14.64
CA LEU A 102 -3.40 -9.15 -14.49
C LEU A 102 -3.71 -7.78 -15.11
N ILE A 103 -4.25 -7.74 -16.33
CA ILE A 103 -4.65 -6.49 -17.00
C ILE A 103 -5.74 -5.79 -16.19
N GLN A 104 -6.76 -6.55 -15.75
CA GLN A 104 -7.84 -6.01 -14.95
C GLN A 104 -7.36 -5.52 -13.57
N SER A 105 -6.41 -6.21 -12.93
CA SER A 105 -5.80 -5.77 -11.68
C SER A 105 -5.06 -4.43 -11.86
N LYS A 106 -4.33 -4.26 -12.96
CA LYS A 106 -3.68 -2.97 -13.29
C LYS A 106 -4.71 -1.86 -13.52
N ALA A 107 -5.76 -2.14 -14.29
CA ALA A 107 -6.82 -1.15 -14.54
C ALA A 107 -7.53 -0.75 -13.24
N LEU A 108 -7.82 -1.71 -12.36
CA LEU A 108 -8.44 -1.46 -11.06
C LEU A 108 -7.52 -0.65 -10.15
N PHE A 109 -6.22 -0.98 -10.10
CA PHE A 109 -5.22 -0.22 -9.35
C PHE A 109 -5.16 1.25 -9.77
N LEU A 110 -5.22 1.54 -11.07
CA LEU A 110 -5.18 2.93 -11.56
C LEU A 110 -6.44 3.75 -11.23
N ASN A 111 -7.53 3.11 -10.80
CA ASN A 111 -8.74 3.78 -10.32
C ASN A 111 -8.75 3.94 -8.79
N ILE A 112 -7.75 3.36 -8.10
CA ILE A 112 -7.44 3.60 -6.69
C ILE A 112 -6.46 4.77 -6.66
#